data_AF-A0A836LJP0-F1
#
_entry.id   AF-A0A836LJP0-F1
#
_cell.length_a   1.000
_cell.length_b   1.000
_cell.length_c   1.000
_cell.angle_alpha   90.00
_cell.angle_beta   90.00
_cell.angle_gamma   90.00
#
_symmetry.space_group_name_H-M   'P 1'
#
loop_
_entity.id
_entity.type
_entity.pdbx_description
1 polymer ?
#
loop_
_entity_poly.entity_id
_entity_poly.type
_entity_poly.pdbx_seq_one_letter_code
_entity_poly.pdbx_strand_id
1 'polypeptide(L)'
;MLRKSVVRWVWLGGTGSSPALGLDLRSPTGQFVNVVPEGMQPRRRTAGHFNPTPQANSLAATHYAHAPELRHMADGAAMSLSGQRMPLQKPTLAKWSRQLRADIYDELLKLPLRYALHDFRALQAHIHAVPSTATQANGAASPGERLPPGVYRASKSLSSDSPDAPAYYAVAGRDSAVGYAPPLGPADPVDVIPFFVHRTSNGHLPGKLYSMNAKTLMPAFYMRIQNIEGDLFRFEEELLKIFPTKKTFVRSHSVYVYNVNLDGRAVLHHWLLGLGF
;
A
#
# COMPACT_ATOMS: atom_id res chain seq x y z
N MET A 1 -16.52 38.16 -67.03
CA MET A 1 -17.39 37.15 -66.39
C MET A 1 -17.47 37.43 -64.89
N LEU A 2 -18.47 38.18 -64.44
CA LEU A 2 -18.69 38.49 -63.02
C LEU A 2 -19.56 37.39 -62.40
N ARG A 3 -19.01 36.61 -61.45
CA ARG A 3 -19.78 35.62 -60.67
C ARG A 3 -20.72 36.35 -59.71
N LYS A 4 -22.03 36.23 -59.91
CA LYS A 4 -23.04 36.67 -58.94
C LYS A 4 -22.97 35.76 -57.70
N SER A 5 -22.45 36.25 -56.58
CA SER A 5 -22.62 35.58 -55.28
C SER A 5 -24.01 35.91 -54.74
N VAL A 6 -24.94 34.98 -54.85
CA VAL A 6 -26.22 35.09 -54.16
C VAL A 6 -25.98 34.75 -52.68
N VAL A 7 -25.99 35.77 -51.81
CA VAL A 7 -25.99 35.56 -50.37
C VAL A 7 -27.37 35.03 -49.99
N ARG A 8 -27.43 33.74 -49.65
CA ARG A 8 -28.66 33.11 -49.13
C ARG A 8 -28.72 33.41 -47.64
N TRP A 9 -29.71 34.18 -47.21
CA TRP A 9 -29.96 34.42 -45.80
C TRP A 9 -30.46 33.12 -45.16
N VAL A 10 -29.75 32.65 -44.14
CA VAL A 10 -30.10 31.44 -43.38
C VAL A 10 -30.51 31.87 -41.98
N TRP A 11 -31.68 31.45 -41.53
CA TRP A 11 -32.13 31.69 -40.17
C TRP A 11 -31.38 30.77 -39.21
N LEU A 12 -30.65 31.34 -38.25
CA LEU A 12 -29.93 30.60 -37.21
C LEU A 12 -30.71 30.75 -35.90
N GLY A 13 -31.10 29.64 -35.29
CA GLY A 13 -31.89 29.68 -34.07
C GLY A 13 -32.14 28.29 -33.49
N GLY A 14 -33.02 28.22 -32.50
CA GLY A 14 -33.37 26.99 -31.82
C GLY A 14 -33.51 27.21 -30.31
N THR A 15 -34.13 26.26 -29.62
CA THR A 15 -34.35 26.34 -28.17
C THR A 15 -33.10 25.99 -27.35
N GLY A 16 -32.03 25.49 -27.98
CA GLY A 16 -30.78 25.09 -27.32
C GLY A 16 -29.99 26.25 -26.69
N SER A 17 -30.29 27.50 -27.05
CA SER A 17 -29.68 28.69 -26.41
C SER A 17 -30.29 29.02 -25.05
N SER A 18 -31.50 28.53 -24.75
CA SER A 18 -32.14 28.75 -23.45
C SER A 18 -31.65 27.70 -22.43
N PRO A 19 -31.22 28.10 -21.23
CA PRO A 19 -30.70 27.17 -20.23
C PRO A 19 -31.80 26.21 -19.75
N ALA A 20 -31.48 24.93 -19.69
CA ALA A 20 -32.30 23.93 -19.01
C ALA A 20 -31.66 23.60 -17.66
N LEU A 21 -32.48 23.57 -16.61
CA LEU A 21 -32.04 23.19 -15.26
C LEU A 21 -32.47 21.75 -14.99
N GLY A 22 -31.48 20.86 -14.79
CA GLY A 22 -31.73 19.44 -14.54
C GLY A 22 -32.01 18.67 -15.82
N LEU A 23 -33.25 18.24 -16.02
CA LEU A 23 -33.67 17.40 -17.16
C LEU A 23 -34.33 18.27 -18.24
N ASP A 24 -33.81 18.22 -19.48
CA ASP A 24 -34.40 18.94 -20.60
C ASP A 24 -35.60 18.17 -21.19
N LEU A 25 -36.82 18.68 -20.96
CA LEU A 25 -38.08 18.11 -21.44
C LEU A 25 -38.52 18.70 -22.80
N ARG A 26 -37.73 19.60 -23.40
CA ARG A 26 -38.08 20.25 -24.67
C ARG A 26 -37.96 19.27 -25.84
N SER A 27 -38.73 19.52 -26.90
CA SER A 27 -38.67 18.69 -28.11
C SER A 27 -37.25 18.68 -28.71
N PRO A 28 -36.66 17.50 -28.95
CA PRO A 28 -35.31 17.39 -29.50
C PRO A 28 -35.21 17.91 -30.94
N THR A 29 -36.32 17.93 -31.69
CA THR A 29 -36.35 18.28 -33.13
C THR A 29 -36.23 19.79 -33.40
N GLY A 30 -36.29 20.64 -32.39
CA GLY A 30 -36.22 22.11 -32.50
C GLY A 30 -35.09 22.77 -31.72
N GLN A 31 -34.19 21.98 -31.13
CA GLN A 31 -33.11 22.51 -30.28
C GLN A 31 -32.06 23.28 -31.07
N PHE A 32 -31.73 22.84 -32.28
CA PHE A 32 -30.75 23.47 -33.15
C PHE A 32 -31.31 23.59 -34.58
N VAL A 33 -31.49 24.81 -35.07
CA VAL A 33 -31.96 25.10 -36.43
C VAL A 33 -30.86 25.84 -37.17
N ASN A 34 -30.31 25.18 -38.19
CA ASN A 34 -29.16 25.63 -38.98
C ASN A 34 -27.88 25.94 -38.17
N VAL A 35 -27.83 25.49 -36.91
CA VAL A 35 -26.66 25.54 -36.01
C VAL A 35 -26.15 24.12 -35.81
N VAL A 36 -24.83 23.92 -35.84
CA VAL A 36 -24.23 22.61 -35.57
C VAL A 36 -24.31 22.32 -34.07
N PRO A 37 -24.98 21.23 -33.65
CA PRO A 37 -25.04 20.85 -32.23
C PRO A 37 -23.64 20.59 -31.67
N GLU A 38 -23.45 20.82 -30.37
CA GLU A 38 -22.24 20.36 -29.68
C GLU A 38 -22.11 18.83 -29.82
N GLY A 39 -20.91 18.34 -30.14
CA GLY A 39 -20.64 16.92 -30.42
C GLY A 39 -20.87 16.47 -31.88
N MET A 40 -21.53 17.28 -32.71
CA MET A 40 -21.77 16.99 -34.14
C MET A 40 -20.81 17.73 -35.09
N GLN A 41 -19.75 18.33 -34.55
CA GLN A 41 -18.70 18.93 -35.39
C GLN A 41 -18.12 17.88 -36.33
N PRO A 42 -17.86 18.21 -37.62
CA PRO A 42 -17.25 17.27 -38.54
C PRO A 42 -15.92 16.78 -37.96
N ARG A 43 -15.74 15.46 -37.90
CA ARG A 43 -14.55 14.71 -37.42
C ARG A 43 -13.20 15.11 -38.07
N ARG A 44 -13.14 16.19 -38.84
CA ARG A 44 -11.93 16.80 -39.39
C ARG A 44 -11.36 17.90 -38.50
N ARG A 45 -11.41 17.73 -37.18
CA ARG A 45 -10.36 18.29 -36.32
C ARG A 45 -9.29 17.21 -36.14
N THR A 46 -8.18 17.43 -36.84
CA THR A 46 -6.91 16.73 -36.70
C THR A 46 -6.46 16.73 -35.24
N ALA A 47 -6.81 15.67 -34.51
CA ALA A 47 -6.11 15.25 -33.31
C ALA A 47 -5.92 13.74 -33.45
N GLY A 48 -4.67 13.34 -33.71
CA GLY A 48 -4.30 11.95 -33.93
C GLY A 48 -4.49 11.10 -32.68
N HIS A 49 -4.58 9.79 -32.94
CA HIS A 49 -4.66 8.67 -31.98
C HIS A 49 -6.06 8.21 -31.60
N PHE A 50 -6.63 7.35 -32.45
CA PHE A 50 -7.52 6.29 -32.00
C PHE A 50 -7.10 4.97 -32.66
N ASN A 51 -6.45 4.11 -31.88
CA ASN A 51 -6.47 2.66 -32.11
C ASN A 51 -7.38 2.04 -31.04
N PRO A 52 -8.44 1.31 -31.40
CA PRO A 52 -9.32 0.66 -30.44
C PRO A 52 -8.69 -0.63 -29.93
N THR A 53 -8.44 -0.74 -28.61
CA THR A 53 -8.23 -2.01 -27.91
C THR A 53 -9.52 -2.42 -27.20
N PRO A 54 -10.03 -3.66 -27.37
CA PRO A 54 -11.36 -4.04 -26.92
C PRO A 54 -11.32 -4.77 -25.56
N GLN A 55 -11.08 -4.10 -24.43
CA GLN A 55 -11.35 -4.66 -23.08
C GLN A 55 -11.61 -3.58 -22.01
N ALA A 56 -12.46 -2.59 -22.30
CA ALA A 56 -12.89 -1.61 -21.29
C ALA A 56 -14.37 -1.20 -21.45
N ASN A 57 -15.26 -2.18 -21.56
CA ASN A 57 -16.71 -1.96 -21.54
C ASN A 57 -17.24 -2.30 -20.14
N SER A 58 -17.27 -1.37 -19.19
CA SER A 58 -18.57 -0.93 -18.66
C SER A 58 -18.53 0.39 -17.84
N LEU A 59 -17.36 1.00 -17.62
CA LEU A 59 -17.21 2.31 -16.96
C LEU A 59 -16.88 3.46 -17.94
N ALA A 60 -16.78 3.13 -19.23
CA ALA A 60 -16.40 4.00 -20.33
C ALA A 60 -17.52 4.95 -20.80
N ALA A 61 -18.66 5.05 -20.09
CA ALA A 61 -19.71 6.03 -20.41
C ALA A 61 -19.39 7.47 -19.93
N THR A 62 -18.23 7.70 -19.32
CA THR A 62 -17.74 9.03 -18.93
C THR A 62 -16.70 9.60 -19.93
N HIS A 63 -16.60 9.02 -21.14
CA HIS A 63 -15.61 9.40 -22.16
C HIS A 63 -15.82 10.78 -22.83
N TYR A 64 -16.72 11.61 -22.33
CA TYR A 64 -16.87 13.02 -22.75
C TYR A 64 -16.54 13.97 -21.60
N ALA A 65 -15.31 13.93 -21.10
CA ALA A 65 -14.78 14.98 -20.23
C ALA A 65 -13.27 15.12 -20.42
N HIS A 66 -12.86 16.35 -20.69
CA HIS A 66 -11.49 16.79 -20.96
C HIS A 66 -10.58 16.63 -19.71
N ALA A 67 -9.32 16.24 -19.94
CA ALA A 67 -8.20 16.14 -19.00
C ALA A 67 -8.29 15.06 -17.87
N PRO A 68 -7.24 14.23 -17.68
CA PRO A 68 -7.20 13.20 -16.63
C PRO A 68 -7.18 13.78 -15.20
N GLU A 69 -6.76 15.04 -15.02
CA GLU A 69 -6.71 15.69 -13.69
C GLU A 69 -8.11 16.00 -13.15
N LEU A 70 -9.08 16.29 -14.02
CA LEU A 70 -10.48 16.52 -13.63
C LEU A 70 -11.19 15.21 -13.24
N ARG A 71 -10.69 14.04 -13.67
CA ARG A 71 -11.20 12.74 -13.23
C ARG A 71 -10.95 12.51 -11.74
N HIS A 72 -9.84 12.98 -11.18
CA HIS A 72 -9.58 12.88 -9.75
C HIS A 72 -10.56 13.72 -8.90
N MET A 73 -11.06 14.84 -9.44
CA MET A 73 -12.07 15.65 -8.76
C MET A 73 -13.49 15.06 -8.92
N ALA A 74 -13.83 14.52 -10.10
CA ALA A 74 -15.10 13.85 -10.34
C ALA A 74 -15.22 12.52 -9.58
N ASP A 75 -14.13 11.74 -9.51
CA ASP A 75 -14.06 10.54 -8.66
C ASP A 75 -14.12 10.94 -7.19
N GLY A 76 -13.46 12.02 -6.76
CA GLY A 76 -13.58 12.53 -5.39
C GLY A 76 -15.02 12.91 -5.01
N ALA A 77 -15.79 13.50 -5.92
CA ALA A 77 -17.18 13.89 -5.67
C ALA A 77 -18.18 12.72 -5.79
N ALA A 78 -18.00 11.81 -6.76
CA ALA A 78 -18.85 10.63 -6.93
C ALA A 78 -18.60 9.55 -5.87
N MET A 79 -17.36 9.41 -5.38
CA MET A 79 -16.98 8.48 -4.30
C MET A 79 -17.47 8.94 -2.92
N SER A 80 -17.72 10.24 -2.74
CA SER A 80 -18.34 10.77 -1.51
C SER A 80 -19.83 10.41 -1.38
N LEU A 81 -20.52 10.13 -2.49
CA LEU A 81 -21.92 9.69 -2.52
C LEU A 81 -22.07 8.16 -2.39
N SER A 82 -21.06 7.38 -2.80
CA SER A 82 -21.07 5.91 -2.70
C SER A 82 -20.45 5.34 -1.42
N GLY A 83 -19.96 6.20 -0.51
CA GLY A 83 -19.30 5.76 0.73
C GLY A 83 -17.98 5.00 0.50
N GLN A 84 -17.50 4.91 -0.73
CA GLN A 84 -16.20 4.34 -1.03
C GLN A 84 -15.14 5.39 -0.73
N ARG A 85 -14.52 5.25 0.45
CA ARG A 85 -13.28 5.96 0.78
C ARG A 85 -12.33 5.86 -0.42
N MET A 86 -11.68 6.99 -0.77
CA MET A 86 -10.42 7.03 -1.51
C MET A 86 -9.62 5.75 -1.23
N PRO A 87 -8.94 5.11 -2.21
CA PRO A 87 -8.06 4.00 -1.88
C PRO A 87 -7.08 4.53 -0.85
N LEU A 88 -7.33 4.20 0.42
CA LEU A 88 -6.60 4.72 1.56
C LEU A 88 -5.17 4.32 1.23
N GLN A 89 -4.29 5.29 0.99
CA GLN A 89 -2.93 5.00 0.62
C GLN A 89 -2.36 4.18 1.77
N LYS A 90 -2.35 2.85 1.56
CA LYS A 90 -2.07 1.92 2.65
C LYS A 90 -0.67 2.26 3.10
N PRO A 91 -0.45 2.41 4.41
CA PRO A 91 0.85 2.79 4.88
C PRO A 91 1.89 1.81 4.37
N THR A 92 2.94 2.36 3.76
CA THR A 92 3.98 1.57 3.11
C THR A 92 5.11 1.34 4.09
N LEU A 93 5.70 0.14 4.05
CA LEU A 93 6.84 -0.21 4.88
C LEU A 93 8.07 0.54 4.35
N ALA A 94 8.31 1.71 4.94
CA ALA A 94 9.45 2.54 4.64
C ALA A 94 10.66 2.10 5.46
N LYS A 95 11.85 2.55 5.05
CA LYS A 95 13.09 2.23 5.76
C LYS A 95 13.01 2.58 7.25
N TRP A 96 12.41 3.73 7.56
CA TRP A 96 12.29 4.29 8.91
C TRP A 96 10.86 4.28 9.45
N SER A 97 9.97 3.47 8.88
CA SER A 97 8.59 3.33 9.36
C SER A 97 8.11 1.91 9.14
N ARG A 98 7.89 1.19 10.24
CA ARG A 98 7.39 -0.18 10.27
C ARG A 98 5.92 -0.17 10.58
N GLN A 99 5.13 0.11 9.55
CA GLN A 99 3.69 -0.03 9.63
C GLN A 99 3.35 -1.40 9.07
N LEU A 100 3.11 -2.36 9.97
CA LEU A 100 2.75 -3.72 9.60
C LEU A 100 1.34 -3.73 9.02
N ARG A 101 1.15 -4.59 8.02
CA ARG A 101 -0.12 -4.76 7.34
C ARG A 101 -0.68 -6.15 7.61
N ALA A 102 -1.89 -6.17 8.15
CA ALA A 102 -2.62 -7.41 8.43
C ALA A 102 -2.85 -8.22 7.15
N ASP A 103 -3.20 -7.56 6.03
CA ASP A 103 -3.46 -8.24 4.77
C ASP A 103 -2.25 -9.02 4.22
N ILE A 104 -1.03 -8.48 4.37
CA ILE A 104 0.20 -9.21 4.00
C ILE A 104 0.46 -10.36 4.97
N TYR A 105 0.25 -10.14 6.26
CA TYR A 105 0.52 -11.14 7.29
C TYR A 105 -0.43 -12.34 7.21
N ASP A 106 -1.71 -12.09 6.91
CA ASP A 106 -2.70 -13.15 6.70
C ASP A 106 -2.35 -14.03 5.49
N GLU A 107 -1.81 -13.45 4.42
CA GLU A 107 -1.30 -14.24 3.28
C GLU A 107 -0.07 -15.07 3.66
N LEU A 108 0.80 -14.57 4.54
CA LEU A 108 1.93 -15.35 5.06
C LEU A 108 1.48 -16.53 5.92
N LEU A 109 0.46 -16.36 6.74
CA LEU A 109 -0.11 -17.43 7.58
C LEU A 109 -0.81 -18.52 6.76
N LYS A 110 -1.31 -18.20 5.56
CA LYS A 110 -1.89 -19.18 4.63
C LYS A 110 -0.85 -20.04 3.93
N LEU A 111 0.40 -19.57 3.84
CA LEU A 111 1.46 -20.32 3.18
C LEU A 111 1.88 -21.53 4.04
N PRO A 112 2.19 -22.68 3.42
CA PRO A 112 2.67 -23.87 4.12
C PRO A 112 4.15 -23.74 4.52
N LEU A 113 4.45 -22.73 5.33
CA LEU A 113 5.77 -22.48 5.90
C LEU A 113 6.07 -23.52 6.99
N ARG A 114 7.35 -23.85 7.16
CA ARG A 114 7.75 -24.86 8.16
C ARG A 114 7.67 -24.30 9.58
N TYR A 115 8.18 -23.09 9.76
CA TYR A 115 8.37 -22.49 11.08
C TYR A 115 7.14 -21.68 11.47
N ALA A 116 6.73 -21.83 12.73
CA ALA A 116 5.61 -21.08 13.28
C ALA A 116 5.92 -19.58 13.30
N LEU A 117 4.90 -18.78 12.99
CA LEU A 117 4.94 -17.33 13.03
C LEU A 117 4.17 -16.83 14.27
N HIS A 118 4.62 -15.74 14.88
CA HIS A 118 3.92 -15.07 15.97
C HIS A 118 2.53 -14.59 15.54
N ASP A 119 1.59 -14.44 16.47
CA ASP A 119 0.29 -13.85 16.16
C ASP A 119 0.42 -12.39 15.74
N PHE A 120 -0.34 -11.97 14.72
CA PHE A 120 -0.30 -10.59 14.23
C PHE A 120 -0.62 -9.56 15.34
N ARG A 121 -1.57 -9.89 16.21
CA ARG A 121 -1.94 -9.05 17.36
C ARG A 121 -0.79 -8.93 18.35
N ALA A 122 -0.05 -10.01 18.60
CA ALA A 122 1.12 -10.00 19.48
C ALA A 122 2.23 -9.14 18.88
N LEU A 123 2.50 -9.26 17.57
CA LEU A 123 3.45 -8.40 16.87
C LEU A 123 3.05 -6.93 16.90
N GLN A 124 1.78 -6.63 16.66
CA GLN A 124 1.28 -5.26 16.65
C GLN A 124 1.31 -4.67 18.07
N ALA A 125 0.94 -5.43 19.09
CA ALA A 125 1.04 -5.02 20.48
C ALA A 125 2.51 -4.80 20.89
N HIS A 126 3.44 -5.64 20.45
CA HIS A 126 4.87 -5.48 20.71
C HIS A 126 5.45 -4.21 20.06
N ILE A 127 4.95 -3.87 18.88
CA ILE A 127 5.42 -2.72 18.09
C ILE A 127 4.82 -1.40 18.57
N HIS A 128 3.53 -1.40 18.89
CA HIS A 128 2.79 -0.20 19.24
C HIS A 128 2.55 -0.03 20.74
N ALA A 129 2.97 -0.99 21.56
CA ALA A 129 2.70 -1.05 23.00
C ALA A 129 1.27 -0.59 23.34
N VAL A 130 0.28 -1.04 22.56
CA VAL A 130 -1.12 -0.66 22.77
C VAL A 130 -1.61 -1.31 24.07
N PRO A 131 -1.99 -0.53 25.09
CA PRO A 131 -2.62 -1.06 26.29
C PRO A 131 -4.12 -1.23 26.01
N SER A 132 -4.49 -2.07 25.05
CA SER A 132 -5.92 -2.29 24.71
C SER A 132 -6.59 -3.39 25.54
N THR A 133 -5.91 -3.94 26.56
CA THR A 133 -6.56 -4.72 27.63
C THR A 133 -6.51 -4.06 29.01
N ALA A 134 -5.81 -2.93 29.16
CA ALA A 134 -5.85 -2.14 30.40
C ALA A 134 -7.01 -1.13 30.36
N THR A 135 -8.25 -1.62 30.32
CA THR A 135 -9.43 -0.81 30.68
C THR A 135 -9.43 -0.55 32.19
N GLN A 136 -8.61 0.40 32.64
CA GLN A 136 -8.94 1.32 33.73
C GLN A 136 -8.28 2.67 33.43
N ALA A 137 -8.97 3.75 33.77
CA ALA A 137 -8.77 5.14 33.35
C ALA A 137 -7.36 5.75 33.58
N ASN A 138 -6.40 4.99 34.11
CA ASN A 138 -5.03 5.43 34.41
C ASN A 138 -3.97 4.45 33.85
N GLY A 139 -4.08 3.95 32.62
CA GLY A 139 -2.98 3.28 31.88
C GLY A 139 -2.24 2.11 32.59
N ALA A 140 -2.78 1.61 33.70
CA ALA A 140 -2.16 0.65 34.60
C ALA A 140 -2.75 -0.72 34.34
N ALA A 141 -1.90 -1.65 33.91
CA ALA A 141 -2.20 -3.07 33.90
C ALA A 141 -2.69 -3.44 35.31
N SER A 142 -3.82 -4.12 35.38
CA SER A 142 -4.41 -4.53 36.65
C SER A 142 -3.45 -5.48 37.41
N PRO A 143 -3.42 -5.48 38.76
CA PRO A 143 -2.56 -6.37 39.52
C PRO A 143 -2.98 -7.83 39.28
N GLY A 144 -2.25 -8.55 38.41
CA GLY A 144 -2.54 -9.93 38.04
C GLY A 144 -2.64 -10.19 36.52
N GLU A 145 -2.67 -9.14 35.69
CA GLU A 145 -2.74 -9.28 34.24
C GLU A 145 -1.38 -9.67 33.64
N ARG A 146 -1.35 -10.72 32.82
CA ARG A 146 -0.13 -11.22 32.19
C ARG A 146 0.30 -10.24 31.10
N LEU A 147 1.36 -9.48 31.37
CA LEU A 147 1.96 -8.57 30.40
C LEU A 147 2.42 -9.36 29.14
N PRO A 148 2.35 -8.74 27.95
CA PRO A 148 2.87 -9.36 26.75
C PRO A 148 4.36 -9.72 26.90
N PRO A 149 4.85 -10.77 26.20
CA PRO A 149 6.24 -11.21 26.29
C PRO A 149 7.21 -10.06 26.01
N GLY A 150 8.18 -9.84 26.91
CA GLY A 150 9.18 -8.78 26.79
C GLY A 150 8.86 -7.46 27.50
N VAL A 151 7.66 -7.32 28.11
CA VAL A 151 7.26 -6.13 28.87
C VAL A 151 7.36 -6.37 30.37
N TYR A 152 8.18 -5.57 31.08
CA TYR A 152 8.31 -5.63 32.54
C TYR A 152 7.79 -4.34 33.19
N ARG A 153 7.16 -4.46 34.37
CA ARG A 153 6.82 -3.29 35.21
C ARG A 153 8.09 -2.67 35.74
N ALA A 154 8.29 -1.36 35.56
CA ALA A 154 9.36 -0.67 36.25
C ALA A 154 8.95 -0.51 37.73
N SER A 155 9.72 -1.09 38.65
CA SER A 155 9.67 -0.66 40.03
C SER A 155 10.11 0.80 40.08
N LYS A 156 9.23 1.69 40.55
CA LYS A 156 9.49 3.13 40.77
C LYS A 156 10.94 3.38 41.16
N SER A 157 11.68 4.15 40.35
CA SER A 157 12.95 4.71 40.79
C SER A 157 13.43 5.87 39.92
N LEU A 158 13.40 7.06 40.53
CA LEU A 158 14.26 8.24 40.34
C LEU A 158 14.34 8.85 38.93
N SER A 159 13.34 9.64 38.52
CA SER A 159 13.49 10.90 37.74
C SER A 159 12.26 11.34 36.91
N SER A 160 11.03 10.93 37.22
CA SER A 160 9.85 11.48 36.54
C SER A 160 8.83 12.01 37.54
N ASP A 161 8.71 13.34 37.61
CA ASP A 161 7.74 14.08 38.43
C ASP A 161 6.29 14.03 37.90
N SER A 162 5.94 13.09 37.01
CA SER A 162 4.56 12.92 36.51
C SER A 162 3.85 11.78 37.26
N PRO A 163 2.81 12.06 38.07
CA PRO A 163 2.17 11.05 38.93
C PRO A 163 1.20 10.08 38.23
N ASP A 164 0.87 10.26 36.94
CA ASP A 164 -0.30 9.58 36.33
C ASP A 164 0.00 8.49 35.28
N ALA A 165 1.27 8.16 34.99
CA ALA A 165 1.59 7.05 34.09
C ALA A 165 2.42 5.97 34.80
N PRO A 166 1.96 4.71 34.87
CA PRO A 166 2.79 3.62 35.35
C PRO A 166 3.98 3.45 34.41
N ALA A 167 5.19 3.58 34.95
CA ALA A 167 6.40 3.33 34.19
C ALA A 167 6.52 1.83 33.91
N TYR A 168 6.48 1.45 32.64
CA TYR A 168 6.88 0.12 32.19
C TYR A 168 8.32 0.22 31.67
N TYR A 169 9.22 -0.59 32.21
CA TYR A 169 10.53 -0.80 31.60
C TYR A 169 10.48 -2.15 30.92
N ALA A 170 10.02 -2.13 29.69
CA ALA A 170 10.56 -3.09 28.77
C ALA A 170 11.92 -2.55 28.32
N VAL A 171 12.96 -3.39 28.27
CA VAL A 171 14.10 -3.13 27.36
C VAL A 171 13.59 -3.03 25.89
N ALA A 172 12.32 -3.39 25.66
CA ALA A 172 11.63 -3.62 24.40
C ALA A 172 10.20 -3.01 24.38
N GLY A 173 10.00 -1.80 23.86
CA GLY A 173 8.65 -1.30 23.55
C GLY A 173 8.14 -0.19 24.47
N ARG A 174 8.78 0.98 24.39
CA ARG A 174 8.02 2.22 24.48
C ARG A 174 7.20 2.37 23.19
N ASP A 175 6.05 3.02 23.26
CA ASP A 175 5.28 3.42 22.09
C ASP A 175 6.19 4.07 21.06
N SER A 176 6.43 3.36 19.96
CA SER A 176 7.22 3.85 18.86
C SER A 176 6.26 4.30 17.77
N ALA A 177 6.18 5.60 17.50
CA ALA A 177 5.42 6.12 16.37
C ALA A 177 5.88 5.51 15.02
N VAL A 178 7.16 5.15 14.96
CA VAL A 178 7.83 4.49 13.83
C VAL A 178 7.58 2.98 13.81
N GLY A 179 7.13 2.40 14.92
CA GLY A 179 6.92 0.96 15.06
C GLY A 179 8.21 0.15 15.22
N TYR A 180 9.22 0.70 15.90
CA TYR A 180 10.41 -0.07 16.25
C TYR A 180 10.20 -0.90 17.50
N ALA A 181 10.49 -2.19 17.42
CA ALA A 181 10.59 -3.09 18.57
C ALA A 181 11.78 -4.05 18.38
N PRO A 182 12.46 -4.49 19.46
CA PRO A 182 13.51 -5.51 19.38
C PRO A 182 12.95 -6.90 19.02
N PRO A 183 13.79 -7.88 18.64
CA PRO A 183 13.34 -9.23 18.28
C PRO A 183 12.58 -9.91 19.42
N LEU A 184 11.53 -10.66 19.08
CA LEU A 184 10.70 -11.42 20.03
C LEU A 184 11.31 -12.77 20.41
N GLY A 185 12.21 -13.31 19.57
CA GLY A 185 12.63 -14.70 19.65
C GLY A 185 11.64 -15.66 18.96
N PRO A 186 11.94 -16.95 18.91
CA PRO A 186 11.16 -17.93 18.17
C PRO A 186 9.73 -18.03 18.71
N ALA A 187 8.76 -18.23 17.80
CA ALA A 187 7.35 -18.39 18.17
C ALA A 187 7.10 -19.72 18.90
N ASP A 188 7.71 -20.80 18.43
CA ASP A 188 7.73 -22.09 19.11
C ASP A 188 9.08 -22.29 19.80
N PRO A 189 9.16 -22.37 21.15
CA PRO A 189 10.41 -22.58 21.85
C PRO A 189 10.97 -24.00 21.71
N VAL A 190 10.17 -24.96 21.22
CA VAL A 190 10.59 -26.36 21.03
C VAL A 190 11.27 -26.57 19.68
N ASP A 191 10.87 -25.80 18.65
CA ASP A 191 11.46 -25.90 17.31
C ASP A 191 12.75 -25.07 17.19
N VAL A 192 13.69 -25.59 16.41
CA VAL A 192 15.02 -24.97 16.22
C VAL A 192 15.12 -24.42 14.81
N ILE A 193 15.17 -23.10 14.68
CA ILE A 193 15.37 -22.43 13.40
C ILE A 193 16.86 -22.56 13.01
N PRO A 194 17.18 -23.14 11.83
CA PRO A 194 18.55 -23.48 11.45
C PRO A 194 19.37 -22.29 10.91
N PHE A 195 18.73 -21.14 10.77
CA PHE A 195 19.37 -19.89 10.37
C PHE A 195 19.03 -18.78 11.37
N PHE A 196 19.94 -17.82 11.50
CA PHE A 196 19.77 -16.63 12.31
C PHE A 196 19.94 -15.39 11.45
N VAL A 197 19.02 -14.43 11.62
CA VAL A 197 19.00 -13.21 10.82
C VAL A 197 19.41 -12.03 11.68
N HIS A 198 20.58 -11.47 11.39
CA HIS A 198 21.09 -10.31 12.11
C HIS A 198 20.48 -9.01 11.61
N ARG A 199 20.04 -8.18 12.55
CA ARG A 199 19.66 -6.79 12.26
C ARG A 199 20.91 -5.94 11.99
N THR A 200 20.73 -4.87 11.24
CA THR A 200 21.78 -3.84 11.08
C THR A 200 21.99 -3.07 12.39
N SER A 201 23.05 -2.26 12.48
CA SER A 201 23.33 -1.40 13.64
C SER A 201 22.15 -0.48 14.02
N ASN A 202 21.35 -0.07 13.04
CA ASN A 202 20.15 0.76 13.22
C ASN A 202 18.89 -0.09 13.41
N GLY A 203 19.04 -1.38 13.73
CA GLY A 203 17.95 -2.31 13.95
C GLY A 203 17.18 -2.73 12.70
N HIS A 204 17.55 -2.32 11.48
CA HIS A 204 16.82 -2.68 10.26
C HIS A 204 17.03 -4.14 9.87
N LEU A 205 15.98 -4.74 9.30
CA LEU A 205 16.04 -6.08 8.72
C LEU A 205 16.80 -6.08 7.39
N PRO A 206 17.44 -7.21 7.04
CA PRO A 206 18.08 -7.37 5.75
C PRO A 206 17.07 -7.55 4.62
N GLY A 207 17.45 -7.12 3.41
CA GLY A 207 16.56 -7.08 2.24
C GLY A 207 16.70 -5.78 1.46
N LYS A 208 17.89 -5.53 0.89
CA LYS A 208 18.15 -4.33 0.09
C LYS A 208 17.77 -4.57 -1.36
N LEU A 209 17.09 -3.61 -1.98
CA LEU A 209 16.71 -3.67 -3.38
C LEU A 209 17.71 -2.92 -4.24
N TYR A 210 18.04 -3.52 -5.37
CA TYR A 210 18.94 -2.96 -6.36
C TYR A 210 18.30 -3.10 -7.75
N SER A 211 18.61 -2.18 -8.66
CA SER A 211 18.32 -2.39 -10.08
C SER A 211 19.39 -3.30 -10.69
N MET A 212 18.99 -4.18 -11.59
CA MET A 212 19.91 -5.02 -12.37
C MET A 212 20.89 -4.16 -13.19
N ASN A 213 20.45 -3.00 -13.68
CA ASN A 213 21.32 -2.03 -14.31
C ASN A 213 20.88 -0.60 -13.95
N ALA A 214 21.50 -0.06 -12.91
CA ALA A 214 21.22 1.29 -12.44
C ALA A 214 21.69 2.38 -13.43
N LYS A 215 22.70 2.11 -14.25
CA LYS A 215 23.24 3.10 -15.21
C LYS A 215 22.22 3.45 -16.29
N THR A 216 21.44 2.46 -16.73
CA THR A 216 20.40 2.63 -17.74
C THR A 216 19.02 2.84 -17.15
N LEU A 217 18.92 3.03 -15.82
CA LEU A 217 17.65 3.15 -15.09
C LEU A 217 16.67 2.00 -15.43
N MET A 218 17.19 0.78 -15.56
CA MET A 218 16.38 -0.36 -15.96
C MET A 218 15.32 -0.68 -14.88
N PRO A 219 14.02 -0.78 -15.22
CA PRO A 219 12.94 -0.98 -14.27
C PRO A 219 12.83 -2.45 -13.81
N ALA A 220 13.96 -3.13 -13.69
CA ALA A 220 14.05 -4.54 -13.35
C ALA A 220 14.95 -4.68 -12.12
N PHE A 221 14.34 -5.10 -11.01
CA PHE A 221 14.94 -5.06 -9.68
C PHE A 221 15.19 -6.46 -9.13
N TYR A 222 16.16 -6.55 -8.23
CA TYR A 222 16.41 -7.75 -7.45
C TYR A 222 16.63 -7.37 -5.98
N MET A 223 16.25 -8.27 -5.09
CA MET A 223 16.46 -8.16 -3.65
C MET A 223 17.72 -8.94 -3.27
N ARG A 224 18.60 -8.30 -2.50
CA ARG A 224 19.78 -8.91 -1.90
C ARG A 224 19.62 -8.94 -0.39
N ILE A 225 19.58 -10.14 0.16
CA ILE A 225 19.44 -10.39 1.60
C ILE A 225 20.83 -10.78 2.12
N GLN A 226 21.34 -9.98 3.03
CA GLN A 226 22.64 -10.15 3.70
C GLN A 226 22.38 -10.46 5.19
N ASN A 227 23.44 -10.65 5.98
CA ASN A 227 23.34 -10.79 7.43
C ASN A 227 22.53 -12.02 7.88
N ILE A 228 22.57 -13.09 7.09
CA ILE A 228 22.03 -14.40 7.46
C ILE A 228 23.21 -15.28 7.85
N GLU A 229 23.14 -15.87 9.04
CA GLU A 229 24.10 -16.82 9.56
C GLU A 229 23.42 -18.19 9.77
N GLY A 230 24.18 -19.28 9.75
CA GLY A 230 23.64 -20.64 9.84
C GLY A 230 23.37 -21.24 8.47
N ASP A 231 22.25 -21.96 8.32
CA ASP A 231 21.91 -22.69 7.09
C ASP A 231 21.18 -21.79 6.06
N LEU A 232 21.96 -21.25 5.11
CA LEU A 232 21.42 -20.41 4.03
C LEU A 232 20.52 -21.19 3.06
N PHE A 233 20.68 -22.51 2.92
CA PHE A 233 19.86 -23.30 2.01
C PHE A 233 18.48 -23.54 2.60
N ARG A 234 18.38 -23.76 3.92
CA ARG A 234 17.08 -23.78 4.62
C ARG A 234 16.35 -22.46 4.54
N PHE A 235 17.09 -21.36 4.62
CA PHE A 235 16.52 -20.03 4.38
C PHE A 235 16.00 -19.88 2.95
N GLU A 236 16.73 -20.38 1.95
CA GLU A 236 16.28 -20.40 0.55
C GLU A 236 15.04 -21.29 0.36
N GLU A 237 14.97 -22.46 0.97
CA GLU A 237 13.81 -23.35 0.89
C GLU A 237 12.52 -22.65 1.34
N GLU A 238 12.57 -21.87 2.42
CA GLU A 238 11.42 -21.07 2.86
C GLU A 238 11.14 -19.90 1.88
N LEU A 239 12.17 -19.26 1.32
CA LEU A 239 11.97 -18.23 0.30
C LEU A 239 11.34 -18.77 -0.98
N LEU A 240 11.63 -20.01 -1.37
CA LEU A 240 10.98 -20.68 -2.50
C LEU A 240 9.48 -20.89 -2.25
N LYS A 241 9.07 -21.09 -1.00
CA LYS A 241 7.65 -21.16 -0.62
C LYS A 241 6.97 -19.79 -0.69
N ILE A 242 7.66 -18.74 -0.24
CA ILE A 242 7.13 -17.36 -0.26
C ILE A 242 7.09 -16.79 -1.68
N PHE A 243 8.12 -17.08 -2.49
CA PHE A 243 8.30 -16.56 -3.84
C PHE A 243 8.47 -17.68 -4.87
N PRO A 244 7.45 -18.54 -5.07
CA PRO A 244 7.58 -19.76 -5.90
C PRO A 244 7.88 -19.46 -7.37
N THR A 245 7.53 -18.27 -7.85
CA THR A 245 7.71 -17.86 -9.26
C THR A 245 9.00 -17.08 -9.50
N LYS A 246 9.82 -16.85 -8.46
CA LYS A 246 11.01 -15.99 -8.54
C LYS A 246 12.28 -16.82 -8.61
N LYS A 247 13.29 -16.27 -9.27
CA LYS A 247 14.62 -16.90 -9.34
C LYS A 247 15.39 -16.54 -8.07
N THR A 248 15.71 -17.55 -7.28
CA THR A 248 16.55 -17.43 -6.09
C THR A 248 17.96 -17.94 -6.38
N PHE A 249 18.96 -17.30 -5.80
CA PHE A 249 20.34 -17.77 -5.83
C PHE A 249 20.99 -17.56 -4.48
N VAL A 250 21.64 -18.59 -3.96
CA VAL A 250 22.40 -18.53 -2.71
C VAL A 250 23.89 -18.36 -2.99
N ARG A 251 24.53 -17.47 -2.24
CA ARG A 251 25.99 -17.36 -2.12
C ARG A 251 26.35 -17.35 -0.65
N SER A 252 27.63 -17.59 -0.34
CA SER A 252 28.17 -17.62 1.03
C SER A 252 27.83 -16.39 1.91
N HIS A 253 27.61 -15.23 1.30
CA HIS A 253 27.42 -13.97 2.03
C HIS A 253 26.06 -13.30 1.77
N SER A 254 25.25 -13.83 0.84
CA SER A 254 23.94 -13.27 0.55
C SER A 254 23.06 -14.18 -0.30
N VAL A 255 21.76 -14.05 -0.12
CA VAL A 255 20.73 -14.64 -0.96
C VAL A 255 20.15 -13.57 -1.89
N TYR A 256 20.00 -13.91 -3.16
CA TYR A 256 19.49 -13.03 -4.21
C TYR A 256 18.13 -13.53 -4.66
N VAL A 257 17.14 -12.63 -4.75
CA VAL A 257 15.80 -12.92 -5.29
C VAL A 257 15.51 -11.94 -6.41
N TYR A 258 15.38 -12.44 -7.64
CA TYR A 258 15.22 -11.60 -8.84
C TYR A 258 13.75 -11.29 -9.15
N ASN A 259 13.52 -10.16 -9.82
CA ASN A 259 12.19 -9.68 -10.23
C ASN A 259 11.25 -9.45 -9.05
N VAL A 260 11.80 -8.86 -7.99
CA VAL A 260 11.11 -8.51 -6.75
C VAL A 260 11.34 -7.03 -6.45
N ASN A 261 10.26 -6.34 -6.07
CA ASN A 261 10.22 -4.91 -5.77
C ASN A 261 10.07 -4.64 -4.26
N LEU A 262 9.74 -3.39 -3.91
CA LEU A 262 9.47 -2.96 -2.54
C LEU A 262 8.40 -3.82 -1.84
N ASP A 263 7.44 -4.34 -2.60
CA ASP A 263 6.39 -5.22 -2.07
C ASP A 263 6.97 -6.54 -1.54
N GLY A 264 7.86 -7.19 -2.29
CA GLY A 264 8.47 -8.42 -1.79
C GLY A 264 9.46 -8.18 -0.65
N ARG A 265 10.08 -7.00 -0.58
CA ARG A 265 10.81 -6.60 0.64
C ARG A 265 9.86 -6.46 1.84
N ALA A 266 8.68 -5.88 1.64
CA ALA A 266 7.68 -5.79 2.70
C ALA A 266 7.26 -7.19 3.16
N VAL A 267 6.96 -8.12 2.24
CA VAL A 267 6.62 -9.52 2.56
C VAL A 267 7.76 -10.19 3.35
N LEU A 268 9.01 -10.05 2.90
CA LEU A 268 10.19 -10.58 3.60
C LEU A 268 10.27 -10.05 5.04
N HIS A 269 10.10 -8.73 5.22
CA HIS A 269 10.18 -8.12 6.55
C HIS A 269 9.05 -8.57 7.48
N HIS A 270 7.82 -8.78 6.96
CA HIS A 270 6.71 -9.30 7.75
C HIS A 270 7.01 -10.74 8.21
N TRP A 271 7.55 -11.56 7.31
CA TRP A 271 7.94 -12.93 7.62
C TRP A 271 9.06 -12.98 8.68
N LEU A 272 10.12 -12.20 8.53
CA LEU A 272 11.22 -12.16 9.49
C LEU A 272 10.79 -11.67 10.89
N LEU A 273 9.91 -10.66 10.95
CA LEU A 273 9.35 -10.21 12.23
C LEU A 273 8.45 -11.28 12.85
N GLY A 274 7.65 -11.97 12.04
CA GLY A 274 6.82 -13.09 12.48
C GLY A 274 7.61 -14.29 12.98
N LEU A 275 8.79 -14.56 12.43
CA LEU A 275 9.71 -15.56 12.96
C LEU A 275 10.40 -15.12 14.26
N GLY A 276 10.38 -13.82 14.55
CA GLY A 276 10.93 -13.24 15.77
C GLY A 276 12.33 -12.66 15.66
N PHE A 277 12.83 -12.42 14.44
CA PHE A 277 14.14 -11.81 14.16
C PHE A 277 14.14 -10.27 14.17
#